data_AF-A0A975J310-F1
#
_entry.id   AF-A0A975J310-F1
#
_cell.length_a   1.000
_cell.length_b   1.000
_cell.length_c   1.000
_cell.angle_alpha   90.00
_cell.angle_beta   90.00
_cell.angle_gamma   90.00
#
_symmetry.space_group_name_H-M   'P 1'
#
loop_
_entity.id
_entity.type
_entity.pdbx_description
1 polymer ?
#
loop_
_entity_poly.entity_id
_entity_poly.type
_entity_poly.pdbx_seq_one_letter_code
_entity_poly.pdbx_strand_id
1 'polypeptide(L)'
;MSAKKSAKGKRYTPEEKQKVVDFVQEANQAKGRGGVAAAVKKFGISALTISSWIKGSGSPAPAKGRKAGGAEAGSASRAKLLDKLGSLDREIAKRRKELSALEATFQKLKAQL
;
A
#
# COMPACT_ATOMS: atom_id res chain seq x y z
N MET A 1 -21.54 38.81 23.17
CA MET A 1 -20.48 39.01 22.16
C MET A 1 -20.13 37.67 21.53
N SER A 2 -20.24 37.62 20.20
CA SER A 2 -19.69 36.64 19.26
C SER A 2 -20.20 35.19 19.29
N ALA A 3 -21.29 34.96 18.54
CA ALA A 3 -21.62 33.63 18.02
C ALA A 3 -20.50 33.14 17.09
N LYS A 4 -19.80 32.09 17.50
CA LYS A 4 -18.75 31.42 16.72
C LYS A 4 -19.38 30.83 15.47
N LYS A 5 -19.29 31.54 14.35
CA LYS A 5 -19.70 31.12 13.00
C LYS A 5 -19.10 29.74 12.76
N SER A 6 -19.91 28.70 12.84
CA SER A 6 -19.49 27.33 12.56
C SER A 6 -19.03 27.29 11.10
N ALA A 7 -17.72 27.21 10.90
CA ALA A 7 -17.15 27.06 9.57
C ALA A 7 -17.75 25.78 8.96
N LYS A 8 -18.65 25.97 7.99
CA LYS A 8 -19.28 24.90 7.24
C LYS A 8 -18.14 24.04 6.68
N GLY A 9 -17.98 22.82 7.21
CA GLY A 9 -16.85 21.97 6.87
C GLY A 9 -16.71 21.87 5.35
N LYS A 10 -15.52 22.15 4.82
CA LYS A 10 -15.21 21.99 3.39
C LYS A 10 -15.62 20.57 2.99
N ARG A 11 -16.60 20.46 2.09
CA ARG A 11 -17.03 19.20 1.52
C ARG A 11 -16.14 18.93 0.33
N TYR A 12 -15.31 17.90 0.43
CA TYR A 12 -14.48 17.45 -0.68
C TYR A 12 -15.33 16.67 -1.67
N THR A 13 -15.19 16.96 -2.95
CA THR A 13 -15.88 16.21 -4.00
C THR A 13 -15.28 14.80 -4.12
N PRO A 14 -16.02 13.83 -4.69
CA PRO A 14 -15.48 12.49 -4.94
C PRO A 14 -14.16 12.50 -5.72
N GLU A 15 -14.04 13.41 -6.69
CA GLU A 15 -12.87 13.56 -7.56
C GLU A 15 -11.67 14.10 -6.77
N GLU A 16 -11.88 15.08 -5.89
CA GLU A 16 -10.83 15.60 -5.01
C GLU A 16 -10.32 14.53 -4.05
N LYS A 17 -11.23 13.70 -3.52
CA LYS A 17 -10.85 12.59 -2.63
C LYS A 17 -10.02 11.55 -3.37
N GLN A 18 -10.39 11.18 -4.60
CA GLN A 18 -9.61 10.24 -5.42
C GLN A 18 -8.20 10.78 -5.69
N LYS A 19 -8.07 12.03 -6.13
CA LYS A 19 -6.75 12.65 -6.36
C LYS A 19 -5.84 12.60 -5.14
N VAL A 20 -6.41 12.82 -3.95
CA VAL A 20 -5.67 12.74 -2.69
C VAL A 20 -5.27 11.30 -2.36
N VAL A 21 -6.16 10.32 -2.56
CA VAL A 21 -5.87 8.90 -2.33
C VAL A 21 -4.80 8.40 -3.30
N ASP A 22 -4.90 8.73 -4.59
CA ASP A 22 -3.96 8.34 -5.64
C ASP A 22 -2.57 8.90 -5.34
N PHE A 23 -2.48 10.19 -4.97
CA PHE A 23 -1.23 10.81 -4.55
C PHE A 23 -0.60 10.10 -3.33
N VAL A 24 -1.41 9.67 -2.37
CA VAL A 24 -0.90 8.92 -1.20
C VAL A 24 -0.37 7.55 -1.63
N GLN A 25 -1.06 6.87 -2.55
CA GLN A 25 -0.60 5.58 -3.08
C GLN A 25 0.71 5.74 -3.83
N GLU A 26 0.81 6.70 -4.74
CA GLU A 26 2.04 7.00 -5.48
C GLU A 26 3.20 7.36 -4.54
N ALA A 27 2.95 8.23 -3.56
CA ALA A 27 3.95 8.59 -2.57
C ALA A 27 4.38 7.41 -1.68
N ASN A 28 3.47 6.46 -1.42
CA ASN A 28 3.80 5.23 -0.69
C ASN A 28 4.56 4.23 -1.57
N GLN A 29 4.28 4.15 -2.87
CA GLN A 29 5.06 3.32 -3.81
C GLN A 29 6.50 3.85 -3.93
N ALA A 30 6.67 5.17 -3.99
CA ALA A 30 7.98 5.79 -4.14
C ALA A 30 8.82 5.79 -2.86
N LYS A 31 8.21 6.00 -1.69
CA LYS A 31 8.93 6.25 -0.41
C LYS A 31 8.54 5.30 0.72
N GLY A 32 7.72 4.29 0.45
CA GLY A 32 7.20 3.37 1.45
C GLY A 32 6.13 4.00 2.34
N ARG A 33 6.48 4.35 3.59
CA ARG A 33 5.52 4.88 4.57
C ARG A 33 5.67 6.39 4.70
N GLY A 34 4.75 7.16 4.11
CA GLY A 34 4.78 8.62 4.23
C GLY A 34 3.79 9.40 3.37
N GLY A 35 3.03 8.73 2.50
CA GLY A 35 2.12 9.39 1.57
C GLY A 35 1.05 10.24 2.25
N VAL A 36 0.52 9.82 3.41
CA VAL A 36 -0.44 10.64 4.17
C VAL A 36 0.19 11.96 4.63
N ALA A 37 1.43 11.93 5.14
CA ALA A 37 2.12 13.15 5.56
C ALA A 37 2.46 14.04 4.36
N ALA A 38 2.80 13.47 3.22
CA ALA A 38 2.99 14.20 1.97
C ALA A 38 1.68 14.86 1.50
N ALA A 39 0.56 14.14 1.60
CA ALA A 39 -0.76 14.65 1.21
C ALA A 39 -1.26 15.76 2.14
N VAL A 40 -1.00 15.66 3.44
CA VAL A 40 -1.25 16.76 4.40
C VAL A 40 -0.52 18.02 3.96
N LYS A 41 0.78 17.90 3.60
CA LYS A 41 1.59 19.03 3.14
C LYS A 41 1.11 19.60 1.80
N LYS A 42 0.66 18.75 0.87
CA LYS A 42 0.27 19.15 -0.49
C LYS A 42 -1.14 19.75 -0.55
N PHE A 43 -2.09 19.15 0.16
CA PHE A 43 -3.52 19.50 0.07
C PHE A 43 -4.04 20.26 1.30
N GLY A 44 -3.26 20.37 2.37
CA GLY A 44 -3.68 21.03 3.61
C GLY A 44 -4.82 20.31 4.35
N ILE A 45 -5.07 19.05 4.00
CA ILE A 45 -6.13 18.22 4.57
C ILE A 45 -5.57 17.50 5.80
N SER A 46 -6.38 17.36 6.86
CA SER A 46 -5.93 16.65 8.06
C SER A 46 -5.55 15.20 7.75
N ALA A 47 -4.50 14.70 8.40
CA ALA A 47 -4.05 13.33 8.25
C ALA A 47 -5.17 12.32 8.57
N LEU A 48 -6.02 12.65 9.55
CA LEU A 48 -7.16 11.84 9.95
C LEU A 48 -8.20 11.74 8.83
N THR A 49 -8.52 12.85 8.18
CA THR A 49 -9.44 12.88 7.04
C THR A 49 -8.92 12.05 5.87
N ILE A 50 -7.64 12.23 5.51
CA ILE A 50 -7.00 11.45 4.43
C ILE A 50 -7.00 9.96 4.77
N SER A 51 -6.67 9.60 6.02
CA SER A 51 -6.68 8.20 6.48
C SER A 51 -8.08 7.57 6.42
N SER A 52 -9.13 8.36 6.66
CA SER A 52 -10.52 7.90 6.56
C SER A 52 -10.92 7.57 5.12
N TRP A 53 -10.42 8.33 4.14
CA TRP A 53 -10.68 8.08 2.72
C TRP A 53 -9.90 6.88 2.20
N ILE A 54 -8.64 6.73 2.58
CA ILE A 54 -7.83 5.55 2.21
C ILE A 54 -8.45 4.27 2.79
N LYS A 55 -8.92 4.32 4.04
CA LYS A 55 -9.60 3.18 4.68
C LYS A 55 -10.95 2.87 4.04
N GLY A 56 -11.64 3.88 3.48
CA GLY A 56 -12.91 3.72 2.78
C GLY A 56 -12.79 3.36 1.30
N SER A 57 -11.65 3.63 0.66
CA SER A 57 -11.40 3.29 -0.75
C SER A 57 -10.96 1.83 -0.96
N GLY A 58 -10.70 1.09 0.12
CA GLY A 58 -10.41 -0.34 0.11
C GLY A 58 -11.60 -1.16 0.62
N SER A 59 -12.45 -1.62 -0.31
CA SER A 59 -13.58 -2.55 -0.13
C SER A 59 -14.76 -2.10 0.76
N PRO A 60 -15.99 -2.54 0.43
CA PRO A 60 -17.18 -2.22 1.23
C PRO A 60 -16.99 -2.81 2.63
N ALA A 61 -16.92 -1.96 3.65
CA ALA A 61 -16.94 -2.43 5.03
C ALA A 61 -18.31 -3.10 5.28
N PRO A 62 -18.37 -4.38 5.69
CA PRO A 62 -19.59 -4.89 6.28
C PRO A 62 -19.81 -4.12 7.59
N ALA A 63 -20.98 -3.50 7.71
CA ALA A 63 -21.40 -2.85 8.93
C ALA A 63 -21.53 -3.89 10.06
N LYS A 64 -20.54 -3.99 10.96
CA LYS A 64 -20.79 -4.46 12.33
C LYS A 64 -19.60 -4.16 13.25
N GLY A 65 -19.91 -3.54 14.39
CA GLY A 65 -19.23 -3.84 15.65
C GLY A 65 -17.95 -3.06 15.94
N ARG A 66 -18.10 -2.03 16.76
CA ARG A 66 -17.04 -1.59 17.68
C ARG A 66 -16.51 -2.82 18.44
N LYS A 67 -15.20 -3.08 18.39
CA LYS A 67 -14.43 -3.48 19.58
C LYS A 67 -13.02 -2.91 19.48
N ALA A 68 -12.68 -2.13 20.49
CA ALA A 68 -11.30 -1.89 20.89
C ALA A 68 -10.65 -3.24 21.23
N GLY A 69 -9.43 -3.48 20.77
CA GLY A 69 -8.68 -4.68 21.12
C GLY A 69 -7.46 -4.93 20.25
N GLY A 70 -6.28 -4.76 20.85
CA GLY A 70 -5.13 -5.63 20.63
C GLY A 70 -4.28 -5.41 19.38
N ALA A 71 -3.07 -4.90 19.58
CA ALA A 71 -1.98 -4.86 18.62
C ALA A 71 -1.40 -6.26 18.22
N GLU A 72 -2.16 -7.34 18.36
CA GLU A 72 -1.68 -8.72 18.15
C GLU A 72 -2.16 -9.37 16.85
N ALA A 73 -3.35 -9.04 16.33
CA ALA A 73 -3.88 -9.70 15.12
C ALA A 73 -3.10 -9.36 13.83
N GLY A 74 -2.35 -8.25 13.83
CA GLY A 74 -1.49 -7.83 12.71
C GLY A 74 -0.14 -8.54 12.66
N SER A 75 0.37 -9.02 13.80
CA SER A 75 1.72 -9.61 13.91
C SER A 75 1.77 -11.01 13.30
N ALA A 76 0.80 -11.87 13.62
CA ALA A 76 0.70 -13.22 13.07
C ALA A 76 0.49 -13.22 11.54
N SER A 77 -0.25 -12.23 11.02
CA SER A 77 -0.46 -12.07 9.58
C SER A 77 0.80 -11.60 8.85
N ARG A 78 1.62 -10.76 9.52
CA ARG A 78 2.89 -10.29 8.98
C ARG A 78 3.97 -11.37 8.98
N ALA A 79 4.04 -12.20 10.02
CA ALA A 79 4.95 -13.34 10.06
C ALA A 79 4.72 -14.30 8.89
N LYS A 80 3.45 -14.69 8.65
CA LYS A 80 3.08 -15.53 7.49
C LYS A 80 3.47 -14.91 6.15
N LEU A 81 3.35 -13.60 6.02
CA LEU A 81 3.75 -12.89 4.79
C LEU A 81 5.28 -12.94 4.58
N LEU A 82 6.06 -12.77 5.65
CA LEU A 82 7.52 -12.86 5.61
C LEU A 82 7.98 -14.29 5.28
N ASP A 83 7.35 -15.31 5.86
CA ASP A 83 7.65 -16.72 5.54
C ASP A 83 7.37 -17.03 4.06
N LYS A 84 6.23 -16.54 3.54
CA LYS A 84 5.91 -16.70 2.13
C LYS A 84 6.89 -15.97 1.23
N LEU A 85 7.32 -14.76 1.61
CA LEU A 85 8.31 -13.98 0.87
C LEU A 85 9.67 -14.69 0.82
N GLY A 86 10.15 -15.20 1.96
CA GLY A 86 11.40 -15.97 2.01
C GLY A 86 11.33 -17.27 1.21
N SER A 87 10.16 -17.92 1.16
CA SER A 87 9.95 -19.11 0.32
C SER A 87 10.03 -18.77 -1.17
N LEU A 88 9.39 -17.67 -1.59
CA LEU A 88 9.44 -17.20 -2.98
C LEU A 88 10.84 -16.79 -3.40
N ASP A 89 11.61 -16.14 -2.53
CA ASP A 89 12.99 -15.73 -2.84
C ASP A 89 13.90 -16.94 -3.14
N ARG A 90 13.79 -18.01 -2.33
CA ARG A 90 14.51 -19.27 -2.59
C ARG A 90 14.10 -19.91 -3.91
N GLU A 91 12.81 -19.88 -4.24
CA GLU A 91 12.31 -20.44 -5.50
C GLU A 91 12.78 -19.63 -6.71
N ILE A 92 12.80 -18.30 -6.61
CA ILE A 92 13.37 -17.41 -7.63
C ILE A 92 14.87 -17.71 -7.80
N ALA A 93 15.63 -17.85 -6.72
CA ALA A 93 17.05 -18.17 -6.79
C ALA A 93 17.31 -19.53 -7.47
N LYS A 94 16.48 -20.53 -7.18
CA LYS A 94 16.56 -21.85 -7.84
C LYS A 94 16.27 -21.74 -9.34
N ARG A 95 15.16 -21.11 -9.73
CA ARG A 95 14.78 -20.95 -11.14
C ARG A 95 15.78 -20.12 -11.94
N ARG A 96 16.41 -19.11 -11.33
CA ARG A 96 17.50 -18.35 -11.96
C ARG A 96 18.72 -19.21 -12.27
N LYS A 97 19.09 -20.14 -11.38
CA LYS A 97 20.18 -21.10 -11.65
C LYS A 97 19.82 -22.06 -12.77
N GLU A 98 18.59 -22.58 -12.77
CA GLU A 98 18.10 -23.46 -13.83
C GLU A 98 18.10 -22.72 -15.19
N LEU A 99 17.58 -21.50 -15.24
CA LEU A 99 17.63 -20.66 -16.45
C LEU A 99 19.06 -20.45 -16.94
N SER A 100 19.99 -20.11 -16.04
CA SER A 100 21.40 -19.94 -16.41
C SER A 100 22.02 -21.22 -16.99
N ALA A 101 21.67 -22.39 -16.44
CA ALA A 101 22.13 -23.66 -16.98
C ALA A 101 21.53 -23.97 -18.36
N LEU A 102 20.23 -23.70 -18.55
CA LEU A 102 19.55 -23.86 -19.84
C LEU A 102 20.10 -22.88 -20.89
N GLU A 103 20.39 -21.65 -20.51
CA GLU A 103 21.02 -20.67 -21.39
C GLU A 103 22.44 -21.10 -21.78
N ALA A 104 23.23 -21.64 -20.86
CA ALA A 104 24.55 -22.16 -21.15
C ALA A 104 24.51 -23.34 -22.13
N THR A 105 23.57 -24.28 -21.95
CA THR A 105 23.39 -25.39 -22.89
C THR A 105 22.90 -24.91 -24.25
N PHE A 106 21.97 -23.95 -24.27
CA PHE A 106 21.50 -23.32 -25.50
C PHE A 106 22.64 -22.65 -26.27
N GLN A 107 23.47 -21.83 -25.62
CA GLN A 107 24.59 -21.17 -26.27
C GLN A 107 25.63 -22.18 -26.79
N LYS A 108 25.90 -23.23 -26.02
CA LYS A 108 26.80 -24.30 -26.45
C LYS A 108 26.28 -24.99 -27.70
N LEU A 109 25.00 -25.37 -27.73
CA LEU A 109 24.37 -26.00 -28.90
C LEU A 109 24.29 -25.03 -30.08
N LYS A 110 23.99 -23.76 -29.82
CA LYS A 110 23.97 -22.70 -30.85
C LYS A 110 25.34 -22.52 -31.50
N ALA A 111 26.44 -22.63 -30.76
CA ALA A 111 27.79 -22.55 -31.32
C ALA A 111 28.19 -23.77 -32.17
N GLN A 112 27.39 -24.84 -32.16
CA GLN A 112 27.58 -26.02 -33.00
C GLN A 112 26.76 -25.98 -34.30
N LEU A 113 25.89 -24.98 -34.46
CA LEU A 113 25.16 -24.63 -35.69
C LEU A 113 25.87 -23.50 -36.41
#